data_AF-A0A962Z022-F1
#
_entry.id   AF-A0A962Z022-F1
#
_cell.length_a   1.000
_cell.length_b   1.000
_cell.length_c   1.000
_cell.angle_alpha   90.00
_cell.angle_beta   90.00
_cell.angle_gamma   90.00
#
_symmetry.space_group_name_H-M   'P 1'
#
loop_
_entity.id
_entity.type
_entity.pdbx_description
1 polymer ?
#
loop_
_entity_poly.entity_id
_entity_poly.type
_entity_poly.pdbx_seq_one_letter_code
_entity_poly.pdbx_strand_id
1 'polypeptide(L)' 'MNSPSILKVMLCWTHCFLLGILLILTTYAQATTHTGQVVAITDGDTIKLLTPAKQQIKVRLADIDTPDMQVPSKK' A
#
# COMPACT_ATOMS: atom_id res chain seq x y z
N MET A 1 15.93 51.33 -1.31
CA MET A 1 14.54 51.22 -1.80
C MET A 1 14.53 50.16 -2.89
N ASN A 2 13.69 49.13 -2.74
CA ASN A 2 13.48 47.99 -3.64
C ASN A 2 14.52 46.85 -3.44
N SER A 3 14.19 45.62 -3.07
CA SER A 3 12.85 45.05 -3.02
C SER A 3 12.76 43.78 -2.16
N PRO A 4 11.71 43.60 -1.34
CA PRO A 4 11.34 42.30 -0.76
C PRO A 4 10.99 41.24 -1.83
N SER A 5 11.03 41.59 -3.12
CA SER A 5 10.75 40.70 -4.26
C SER A 5 11.78 39.58 -4.43
N ILE A 6 13.08 39.83 -4.23
CA ILE A 6 14.12 38.85 -4.59
C ILE A 6 14.09 37.66 -3.61
N LEU A 7 13.94 37.94 -2.32
CA LEU A 7 13.81 36.90 -1.29
C LEU A 7 12.52 36.07 -1.48
N LYS A 8 11.42 36.71 -1.92
CA LYS A 8 10.17 36.03 -2.28
C LYS A 8 10.33 35.13 -3.52
N VAL A 9 11.08 35.56 -4.53
CA VAL A 9 11.35 34.76 -5.73
C VAL A 9 12.21 33.53 -5.39
N MET A 10 13.25 33.69 -4.56
CA MET A 10 14.07 32.57 -4.12
C MET A 10 13.29 31.58 -3.24
N LEU A 11 12.42 32.08 -2.36
CA LEU A 11 11.53 31.26 -1.54
C LEU A 11 10.46 30.54 -2.39
N CYS A 12 9.97 31.19 -3.45
CA CYS A 12 9.02 30.59 -4.39
C CYS A 12 9.67 29.45 -5.17
N TRP A 13 10.91 29.62 -5.61
CA TRP A 13 11.66 28.55 -6.28
C TRP A 13 11.92 27.34 -5.39
N THR A 14 12.29 27.55 -4.13
CA THR A 14 12.50 26.42 -3.20
C THR A 14 11.20 25.68 -2.91
N HIS A 15 10.07 26.39 -2.80
CA HIS A 15 8.76 25.76 -2.62
C HIS A 15 8.30 25.01 -3.88
N CYS A 16 8.54 25.56 -5.08
CA CYS A 16 8.26 24.87 -6.34
C CYS A 16 9.13 23.62 -6.50
N PHE A 17 10.40 23.67 -6.10
CA PHE A 17 11.30 22.53 -6.13
C PHE A 17 10.87 21.44 -5.15
N LEU A 18 10.51 21.81 -3.92
CA LEU A 18 10.01 20.89 -2.90
C LEU A 18 8.67 20.24 -3.33
N LEU A 19 7.77 21.01 -3.93
CA LEU A 19 6.53 20.50 -4.52
C LEU A 19 6.80 19.52 -5.67
N GLY A 20 7.78 19.82 -6.53
CA GLY A 20 8.20 18.93 -7.60
C GLY A 20 8.72 17.59 -7.08
N ILE A 21 9.55 17.60 -6.03
CA ILE A 21 10.03 16.38 -5.37
C ILE A 21 8.86 15.59 -4.77
N LEU A 22 7.96 16.27 -4.06
CA LEU A 22 6.81 15.62 -3.43
C LEU A 22 5.91 14.94 -4.46
N LEU A 23 5.72 15.56 -5.64
CA LEU A 23 4.93 14.98 -6.72
C LEU A 23 5.57 13.70 -7.28
N ILE A 24 6.90 13.67 -7.42
CA ILE A 24 7.64 12.48 -7.89
C ILE A 24 7.53 11.32 -6.90
N LEU A 25 7.46 11.58 -5.59
CA LEU A 25 7.33 10.51 -4.59
C LEU A 25 5.98 9.77 -4.67
N THR A 26 4.92 10.41 -5.16
CA THR A 26 3.58 9.79 -5.22
C THR A 26 3.47 8.65 -6.24
N THR A 27 4.38 8.55 -7.21
CA THR A 27 4.33 7.51 -8.25
C THR A 27 4.76 6.13 -7.77
N TYR A 28 5.31 6.01 -6.56
CA TYR A 28 5.81 4.73 -6.01
C TYR A 28 4.72 3.83 -5.40
N ALA A 29 3.48 4.32 -5.28
CA ALA A 29 2.35 3.52 -4.79
C ALA A 29 1.78 2.65 -5.93
N GLN A 30 2.47 1.56 -6.28
CA GLN A 30 2.00 0.62 -7.30
C GLN A 30 1.25 -0.54 -6.65
N ALA A 31 -0.01 -0.76 -7.06
CA ALA A 31 -0.76 -1.95 -6.67
C ALA A 31 -0.10 -3.19 -7.30
N THR A 32 0.44 -4.06 -6.45
CA THR A 32 1.12 -5.28 -6.91
C THR A 32 0.15 -6.45 -6.87
N THR A 33 0.08 -7.21 -7.97
CA THR A 33 -0.72 -8.44 -8.03
C THR A 33 0.16 -9.63 -7.65
N HIS A 34 -0.29 -10.43 -6.68
CA HIS A 34 0.38 -11.67 -6.32
C HIS A 34 -0.30 -12.86 -7.00
N THR A 35 0.43 -13.55 -7.86
CA THR A 35 -0.01 -14.82 -8.48
C THR A 35 0.65 -16.00 -7.79
N GLY A 36 -0.06 -17.11 -7.65
CA GLY A 36 0.48 -18.32 -7.04
C GLY A 36 -0.54 -19.45 -6.95
N GLN A 37 -0.12 -20.56 -6.35
CA GLN A 37 -1.00 -21.70 -6.09
C GLN A 37 -1.57 -21.59 -4.68
N VAL A 38 -2.87 -21.79 -4.50
CA VAL A 38 -3.47 -21.90 -3.17
C VAL A 38 -3.11 -23.26 -2.61
N VAL A 39 -2.37 -23.28 -1.50
CA VAL A 39 -1.85 -24.53 -0.90
C VAL A 39 -2.54 -24.89 0.42
N ALA A 40 -3.19 -23.93 1.07
CA ALA A 40 -4.01 -24.20 2.25
C ALA A 40 -5.06 -23.09 2.45
N ILE A 41 -6.14 -23.46 3.14
CA ILE A 41 -7.17 -22.55 3.65
C ILE A 41 -6.92 -22.43 5.16
N THR A 42 -6.82 -21.22 5.69
CA THR A 42 -6.61 -20.98 7.12
C THR A 42 -7.94 -20.78 7.83
N ASP A 43 -8.75 -19.86 7.33
CA ASP A 43 -10.07 -19.49 7.86
C ASP A 43 -11.03 -19.20 6.70
N GLY A 44 -12.28 -18.82 6.99
CA GLY A 44 -13.29 -18.53 5.95
C GLY A 44 -12.94 -17.38 5.01
N ASP A 45 -12.05 -16.47 5.43
CA ASP A 45 -11.58 -15.29 4.70
C ASP A 45 -10.07 -15.32 4.39
N THR A 46 -9.35 -16.33 4.87
CA THR A 46 -7.87 -16.32 4.90
C THR A 46 -7.29 -17.56 4.24
N ILE A 47 -6.44 -17.36 3.24
CA ILE A 47 -5.76 -18.42 2.48
C ILE A 47 -4.23 -18.32 2.56
N LYS A 48 -3.54 -19.44 2.29
CA LYS A 48 -2.09 -19.47 2.07
C LYS A 48 -1.80 -19.68 0.58
N LEU A 49 -1.10 -18.72 0.00
CA LEU A 49 -0.67 -18.73 -1.40
C LEU A 49 0.82 -19.06 -1.50
N LEU A 50 1.16 -20.06 -2.30
CA LEU A 50 2.53 -20.36 -2.69
C LEU A 50 2.86 -19.60 -3.97
N THR A 51 3.74 -18.62 -3.86
CA THR A 51 4.23 -17.83 -5.00
C THR A 51 5.19 -18.64 -5.88
N PRO A 52 5.46 -18.22 -7.13
CA PRO A 52 6.49 -18.82 -7.98
C PRO A 52 7.88 -18.85 -7.34
N ALA A 53 8.19 -17.88 -6.48
CA ALA A 53 9.43 -17.83 -5.69
C ALA A 53 9.47 -18.85 -4.53
N LYS A 54 8.48 -19.75 -4.45
CA LYS A 54 8.29 -20.73 -3.36
C LYS A 54 8.11 -20.08 -1.98
N GLN A 55 7.73 -18.81 -1.93
CA GLN A 55 7.36 -18.14 -0.70
C GLN A 55 5.88 -18.36 -0.42
N GLN A 56 5.55 -18.76 0.81
CA GLN A 56 4.18 -18.82 1.28
C GLN A 56 3.78 -17.48 1.88
N ILE A 57 2.71 -16.89 1.34
CA ILE A 57 2.11 -15.66 1.86
C ILE A 57 0.71 -15.95 2.38
N LYS A 58 0.34 -15.32 3.49
CA LYS A 58 -1.03 -15.37 4.03
C LYS A 58 -1.80 -14.19 3.44
N VAL A 59 -2.94 -14.48 2.81
CA VAL A 59 -3.80 -13.48 2.16
C VAL A 59 -5.16 -13.50 2.84
N ARG A 60 -5.60 -12.35 3.36
CA ARG A 60 -6.98 -12.14 3.81
C ARG A 60 -7.77 -11.48 2.69
N LEU A 61 -8.96 -11.99 2.42
CA LEU A 61 -9.84 -11.43 1.41
C LEU A 61 -10.43 -10.12 1.94
N ALA A 62 -10.31 -9.06 1.14
CA ALA A 62 -10.91 -7.77 1.49
C ALA A 62 -12.44 -7.91 1.52
N ASP A 63 -13.07 -7.18 2.44
CA ASP A 63 -14.53 -7.09 2.60
C ASP A 63 -15.27 -8.42 2.89
N ILE A 64 -14.54 -9.50 3.15
CA ILE A 64 -15.08 -10.78 3.63
C ILE A 64 -14.65 -10.94 5.08
N ASP A 65 -15.62 -10.89 6.00
CA ASP A 65 -15.41 -11.17 7.42
C ASP A 65 -16.10 -12.48 7.77
N THR A 66 -15.33 -13.43 8.28
CA THR A 66 -15.83 -14.75 8.69
C THR A 66 -15.44 -15.04 10.13
N PRO A 67 -16.26 -15.79 10.89
CA PRO A 67 -15.85 -16.26 12.19
C PRO A 67 -14.56 -17.07 12.06
N ASP A 68 -13.62 -16.80 12.96
CA ASP A 68 -12.38 -17.56 13.07
C ASP A 68 -12.71 -19.03 13.35
N MET A 69 -11.93 -19.98 12.79
CA MET A 69 -12.18 -21.42 12.95
C MET A 69 -12.19 -21.85 14.43
N GLN A 70 -11.56 -21.06 15.29
CA GLN A 70 -11.51 -21.28 16.74
C GLN A 70 -12.76 -20.78 17.47
N VAL A 71 -13.58 -19.94 16.83
CA VAL A 71 -14.80 -19.39 17.41
C VAL A 71 -16.00 -20.21 16.95
N PRO A 72 -16.77 -20.83 17.86
CA PRO A 72 -17.94 -21.61 17.47
C PRO A 72 -18.98 -20.72 16.80
N SER A 73 -19.52 -21.20 15.67
CA SER A 73 -20.66 -20.58 14.98
C SER A 73 -21.81 -20.42 15.97
N LYS A 74 -22.22 -19.18 16.25
CA LYS A 74 -23.49 -18.94 16.94
C LYS A 74 -24.60 -19.48 16.06
N LYS A 75 -25.35 -20.46 16.59
CA LYS A 75 -26.51 -21.03 15.93
C LYS A 75 -27.74 -20.18 16.20
#